data_AF-A0A4Y2K0R1-F1
#
_entry.id   AF-A0A4Y2K0R1-F1
#
_cell.length_a   1.000
_cell.length_b   1.000
_cell.length_c   1.000
_cell.angle_alpha   90.00
_cell.angle_beta   90.00
_cell.angle_gamma   90.00
#
_symmetry.space_group_name_H-M   'P 1'
#
loop_
_entity.id
_entity.type
_entity.pdbx_description
1 polymer ?
#
loop_
_entity_poly.entity_id
_entity_poly.type
_entity_poly.pdbx_seq_one_letter_code
_entity_poly.pdbx_strand_id
1 'polypeptide(L)'
;MQKQDLTPKIAKWTLLLEEFEYEVVHRSGEQMRYVDALRRNAVCMITHTQSEITRKIATAKEADERIHLLKTLFKKELTDDYLIKENVLYLQDGDREFIVVPEAMELEIIR
;
A
#
# COMPACT_ATOMS: atom_id res chain seq x y z
N MET A 1 -23.16 21.24 -21.44
CA MET A 1 -23.77 21.74 -20.18
C MET A 1 -24.41 23.10 -20.44
N GLN A 2 -25.58 23.38 -19.86
CA GLN A 2 -26.14 24.73 -19.91
C GLN A 2 -25.40 25.62 -18.90
N LYS A 3 -25.09 26.88 -19.25
CA LYS A 3 -24.38 27.83 -18.38
C LYS A 3 -25.08 28.09 -17.03
N GLN A 4 -26.36 27.75 -16.92
CA GLN A 4 -27.17 27.94 -15.70
C GLN A 4 -26.90 26.91 -14.60
N ASP A 5 -26.24 25.77 -14.89
CA ASP A 5 -26.02 24.67 -13.92
C ASP A 5 -24.64 24.71 -13.22
N LEU A 6 -23.86 25.76 -13.48
CA LEU A 6 -22.49 25.89 -12.97
C LEU A 6 -22.49 26.39 -11.52
N THR A 7 -22.42 25.44 -10.58
CA THR A 7 -22.14 25.78 -9.18
C THR A 7 -20.67 26.19 -8.99
N PRO A 8 -20.35 27.05 -8.01
CA PRO A 8 -18.96 27.46 -7.75
C PRO A 8 -18.01 26.29 -7.47
N LYS A 9 -18.54 25.16 -6.97
CA LYS A 9 -17.76 23.94 -6.67
C LYS A 9 -17.21 23.26 -7.93
N ILE A 10 -17.91 23.38 -9.05
CA ILE A 10 -17.53 22.73 -10.31
C ILE A 10 -16.91 23.70 -11.32
N ALA A 11 -17.04 25.01 -11.12
CA ALA A 11 -16.54 26.04 -12.04
C ALA A 11 -15.05 25.89 -12.42
N LYS A 12 -14.19 25.60 -11.44
CA LYS A 12 -12.76 25.34 -11.68
C LYS A 12 -12.55 24.16 -12.63
N TRP A 13 -13.30 23.09 -12.42
CA TRP A 13 -13.18 21.86 -13.23
C TRP A 13 -13.82 22.03 -14.59
N THR A 14 -14.90 22.81 -14.70
CA THR A 14 -15.54 23.08 -15.99
C THR A 14 -14.62 23.83 -16.93
N LEU A 15 -13.87 24.83 -16.45
CA LEU A 15 -12.87 25.52 -17.27
C LEU A 15 -11.79 24.55 -17.77
N LEU A 16 -11.33 23.64 -16.91
CA LEU A 16 -10.34 22.62 -17.29
C LEU A 16 -10.89 21.64 -18.33
N LEU A 17 -12.15 21.25 -18.20
CA LEU A 17 -12.79 20.27 -19.08
C LEU A 17 -13.29 20.89 -20.39
N GLU A 18 -13.34 22.22 -20.51
CA GLU A 18 -13.79 22.93 -21.72
C GLU A 18 -12.91 22.63 -22.93
N GLU A 19 -11.64 22.29 -22.72
CA GLU A 19 -10.69 21.92 -23.77
C GLU A 19 -10.98 20.52 -24.38
N PHE A 20 -11.88 19.75 -23.79
CA PHE A 20 -12.17 18.37 -24.19
C PHE A 20 -13.58 18.25 -24.78
N GLU A 21 -13.72 17.46 -25.83
CA GLU A 21 -15.02 17.00 -26.29
C GLU A 21 -15.47 15.81 -25.42
N TYR A 22 -16.48 16.02 -24.57
CA TYR A 22 -17.00 14.98 -23.69
C TYR A 22 -18.54 15.01 -23.59
N GLU A 23 -19.10 13.84 -23.29
CA GLU A 23 -20.51 13.67 -22.97
C GLU A 23 -20.66 13.16 -21.54
N VAL A 24 -21.56 13.78 -20.77
CA VAL A 24 -21.87 13.35 -19.40
C VAL A 24 -22.93 12.26 -19.46
N VAL A 25 -22.52 11.01 -19.24
CA VAL A 25 -23.41 9.85 -19.24
C VAL A 25 -23.54 9.29 -17.82
N HIS A 26 -24.78 9.07 -17.38
CA HIS A 26 -25.03 8.36 -16.13
C HIS A 26 -24.66 6.87 -16.28
N ARG A 27 -23.89 6.33 -15.34
CA ARG A 27 -23.57 4.89 -15.28
C ARG A 27 -23.99 4.32 -13.94
N SER A 28 -24.50 3.08 -13.95
CA SER A 28 -24.86 2.38 -12.72
C SER A 28 -23.60 1.95 -11.94
N GLY A 29 -23.75 1.70 -10.63
CA GLY A 29 -22.63 1.29 -9.78
C GLY A 29 -21.89 0.03 -10.26
N GLU A 30 -22.61 -0.91 -10.89
CA GLU A 30 -22.02 -2.13 -11.47
C GLU A 30 -21.05 -1.84 -12.62
N GLN A 31 -21.30 -0.78 -13.38
CA GLN A 31 -20.43 -0.30 -14.45
C GLN A 31 -19.30 0.61 -13.92
N MET A 32 -19.35 1.00 -12.65
CA MET A 32 -18.30 1.77 -11.97
C MET A 32 -17.36 0.92 -11.11
N ARG A 33 -17.45 -0.43 -11.14
CA ARG A 33 -16.63 -1.32 -10.28
C ARG A 33 -15.13 -1.05 -10.32
N TYR A 34 -14.57 -0.75 -11.50
CA TYR A 34 -13.17 -0.39 -11.66
C TYR A 34 -12.82 0.91 -10.92
N VAL A 35 -13.64 1.95 -11.10
CA VAL A 35 -13.45 3.27 -10.47
C VAL A 35 -13.60 3.14 -8.95
N ASP A 36 -14.57 2.36 -8.51
CA ASP A 36 -14.83 2.06 -7.10
C ASP A 36 -13.69 1.26 -6.47
N ALA A 37 -13.14 0.28 -7.18
CA ALA A 37 -11.92 -0.44 -6.76
C ALA A 37 -10.73 0.51 -6.66
N LEU A 38 -10.48 1.37 -7.65
CA LEU A 38 -9.39 2.35 -7.59
C LEU A 38 -9.57 3.35 -6.45
N ARG A 39 -10.79 3.84 -6.21
CA ARG A 39 -11.08 4.77 -5.13
C ARG A 39 -10.81 4.13 -3.77
N ARG A 40 -11.26 2.88 -3.56
CA ARG A 40 -11.01 2.14 -2.31
C ARG A 40 -9.54 1.79 -2.12
N ASN A 41 -8.81 1.57 -3.22
CA ASN A 41 -7.38 1.26 -3.21
C ASN A 41 -6.48 2.49 -3.47
N ALA A 42 -7.02 3.71 -3.46
CA ALA A 42 -6.23 4.93 -3.73
C ALA A 42 -5.14 5.12 -2.65
N VAL A 43 -5.39 4.65 -1.44
CA VAL A 43 -4.38 4.55 -0.37
C VAL A 43 -3.23 3.61 -0.77
N CYS A 44 -3.53 2.54 -1.51
CA CYS A 44 -2.54 1.55 -1.93
C CYS A 44 -1.58 2.08 -3.03
N MET A 45 -2.02 3.05 -3.85
CA MET A 45 -1.13 3.68 -4.84
C MET A 45 -0.21 4.74 -4.22
N ILE A 46 -0.64 5.45 -3.17
CA ILE A 46 0.25 6.34 -2.41
C ILE A 46 1.29 5.52 -1.62
N THR A 47 0.99 4.25 -1.31
CA THR A 47 1.94 3.30 -0.69
C THR A 47 2.86 2.57 -1.69
N HIS A 48 2.84 2.87 -3.00
CA HIS A 48 4.00 2.55 -3.85
C HIS A 48 5.25 3.32 -3.42
N THR A 49 5.13 4.27 -2.50
CA THR A 49 6.20 4.53 -1.54
C THR A 49 6.26 3.36 -0.57
N GLN A 50 7.00 2.33 -1.00
CA GLN A 50 7.53 1.18 -0.25
C GLN A 50 8.34 1.58 1.00
N SER A 51 8.14 2.79 1.53
CA SER A 51 8.93 3.51 2.53
C SER A 51 8.17 3.61 3.85
N GLU A 52 6.86 3.89 3.85
CA GLU A 52 6.17 4.10 5.13
C GLU A 52 5.84 2.79 5.86
N ILE A 53 5.36 1.79 5.12
CA ILE A 53 5.05 0.47 5.68
C ILE A 53 6.34 -0.25 6.05
N THR A 54 7.37 -0.22 5.19
CA THR A 54 8.69 -0.80 5.51
C THR A 54 9.36 -0.07 6.67
N ARG A 55 9.28 1.25 6.78
CA ARG A 55 9.81 2.00 7.91
C ARG A 55 9.08 1.66 9.20
N LYS A 56 7.74 1.56 9.18
CA LYS A 56 6.97 1.09 10.33
C LYS A 56 7.35 -0.34 10.74
N ILE A 57 7.50 -1.24 9.76
CA ILE A 57 7.98 -2.61 10.00
C ILE A 57 9.40 -2.58 10.59
N ALA A 58 10.31 -1.75 10.06
CA ALA A 58 11.67 -1.64 10.54
C ALA A 58 11.74 -1.11 11.98
N THR A 59 10.97 -0.06 12.31
CA THR A 59 10.87 0.48 13.68
C THR A 59 10.25 -0.54 14.64
N ALA A 60 9.18 -1.24 14.21
CA ALA A 60 8.57 -2.28 15.03
C ALA A 60 9.51 -3.49 15.23
N LYS A 61 10.32 -3.84 14.23
CA LYS A 61 11.37 -4.88 14.32
C LYS A 61 12.50 -4.51 15.27
N GLU A 62 12.80 -3.23 15.41
CA GLU A 62 13.84 -2.75 16.34
C GLU A 62 13.36 -2.83 17.80
N ALA A 63 12.06 -2.64 18.04
CA ALA A 63 11.44 -2.81 19.34
C ALA A 63 11.15 -4.28 19.73
N ASP A 64 11.16 -5.20 18.75
CA ASP A 64 10.81 -6.61 18.97
C ASP A 64 12.04 -7.43 19.41
N GLU A 65 12.11 -7.73 20.71
CA GLU A 65 13.16 -8.57 21.30
C GLU A 65 13.23 -9.97 20.66
N ARG A 66 12.11 -10.52 20.21
CA ARG A 66 12.05 -11.85 19.56
C ARG A 66 12.83 -11.85 18.25
N ILE A 67 12.68 -10.79 17.46
CA ILE A 67 13.39 -10.61 16.18
C ILE A 67 14.87 -10.32 16.43
N HIS A 68 15.20 -9.61 17.51
CA HIS A 68 16.60 -9.43 17.92
C HIS A 68 17.23 -10.77 18.33
N LEU A 69 16.54 -11.61 19.11
CA LEU A 69 17.00 -12.94 19.49
C LEU A 69 17.21 -13.81 18.25
N LEU A 70 16.26 -13.83 17.32
CA LEU A 70 16.39 -14.50 16.02
C LEU A 70 17.64 -14.00 15.26
N LYS A 71 17.84 -12.69 15.11
CA LYS A 71 19.07 -12.13 14.49
C LYS A 71 20.35 -12.59 15.17
N THR A 72 20.33 -12.80 16.49
CA THR A 72 21.51 -13.20 17.27
C THR A 72 21.77 -14.70 17.20
N LEU A 73 20.70 -15.50 17.17
CA LEU A 73 20.75 -16.95 16.98
C LEU A 73 21.19 -17.29 15.55
N PHE A 74 20.67 -16.61 14.53
CA PHE A 74 21.07 -16.81 13.13
C PHE A 74 22.48 -16.29 12.80
N LYS A 75 23.02 -15.35 13.60
CA LYS A 75 24.45 -15.01 13.54
C LYS A 75 25.35 -16.15 14.03
N LYS A 76 24.81 -17.08 14.83
CA LYS A 76 25.54 -18.23 15.41
C LYS A 76 25.24 -19.54 14.70
N GLU A 77 24.03 -19.72 14.19
CA GLU A 77 23.61 -20.87 13.38
C GLU A 77 23.27 -20.38 11.97
N LEU A 78 24.10 -20.75 10.98
CA LEU A 78 23.82 -20.50 9.57
C LEU A 78 22.70 -21.43 9.11
N THR A 79 21.46 -20.98 9.20
CA THR A 79 20.35 -21.55 8.43
C THR A 79 20.20 -20.75 7.13
N ASP A 80 20.38 -21.41 5.99
CA ASP A 80 20.36 -20.83 4.63
C ASP A 80 19.00 -20.22 4.24
N ASP A 81 17.95 -20.48 5.02
CA ASP A 81 16.57 -20.10 4.69
C ASP A 81 16.22 -18.66 5.09
N TYR A 82 17.13 -17.89 5.69
CA TYR A 82 16.83 -16.52 6.17
C TYR A 82 17.72 -15.46 5.52
N LEU A 83 17.08 -14.45 4.92
CA LEU A 83 17.74 -13.30 4.29
C LEU A 83 17.47 -12.02 5.08
N ILE A 84 18.49 -11.20 5.27
CA ILE A 84 18.32 -9.85 5.82
C ILE A 84 18.52 -8.85 4.68
N LYS A 85 17.44 -8.16 4.30
CA LYS A 85 17.48 -7.04 3.34
C LYS A 85 16.98 -5.78 4.04
N GLU A 86 17.74 -4.69 3.94
CA GLU A 86 17.37 -3.38 4.50
C GLU A 86 16.93 -3.41 5.98
N ASN A 87 17.65 -4.15 6.83
CA ASN A 87 17.35 -4.36 8.26
C ASN A 87 16.05 -5.14 8.56
N VAL A 88 15.34 -5.61 7.53
CA VAL A 88 14.13 -6.42 7.60
C VAL A 88 14.52 -7.89 7.36
N LEU A 89 14.09 -8.76 8.28
CA LEU A 89 14.24 -10.21 8.14
C LEU A 89 13.22 -10.79 7.14
N TYR A 90 13.72 -11.60 6.22
CA TYR A 90 12.98 -12.38 5.23
C TYR A 90 13.25 -13.88 5.43
N LEU A 91 12.26 -14.71 5.18
CA LEU A 91 12.36 -16.15 5.07
C LEU A 91 12.29 -16.52 3.58
N GLN A 92 13.29 -17.23 3.09
CA GLN A 92 13.37 -17.74 1.72
C GLN A 92 12.91 -19.20 1.72
N ASP A 93 11.79 -19.47 1.06
CA ASP A 93 11.29 -20.83 0.81
C ASP A 93 11.30 -21.05 -0.71
N GLY A 94 12.40 -21.63 -1.19
CA GLY A 94 12.67 -21.80 -2.62
C GLY A 94 12.84 -20.46 -3.36
N ASP A 95 11.89 -20.16 -4.27
CA ASP A 95 11.87 -18.95 -5.11
C ASP A 95 10.99 -17.83 -4.54
N ARG A 96 10.47 -18.00 -3.31
CA ARG A 96 9.57 -17.03 -2.66
C ARG A 96 10.23 -16.43 -1.42
N GLU A 97 10.12 -15.12 -1.30
CA GLU A 97 10.62 -14.35 -0.17
C GLU A 97 9.44 -13.87 0.71
N PHE A 98 9.43 -14.29 1.97
CA PHE A 98 8.42 -13.91 2.95
C PHE A 98 8.98 -12.90 3.94
N ILE A 99 8.29 -11.79 4.15
CA ILE A 99 8.67 -10.83 5.21
C ILE A 99 8.24 -11.42 6.54
N VAL A 100 9.19 -11.56 7.48
CA VAL A 100 8.86 -11.93 8.86
C VAL A 100 8.21 -10.73 9.54
N VAL A 101 6.94 -10.82 9.92
CA VAL A 101 6.18 -9.72 10.54
C VAL A 101 6.37 -9.76 12.07
N PRO A 102 6.64 -8.60 12.74
CA PRO A 102 6.62 -8.50 14.19
C PRO A 102 5.24 -8.81 14.78
N GLU A 103 5.18 -9.41 15.96
CA GLU A 103 3.93 -9.85 16.60
C GLU A 103 2.92 -8.69 16.74
N ALA A 104 3.43 -7.50 17.08
CA ALA A 104 2.64 -6.27 17.21
C ALA A 104 1.94 -5.83 15.91
N MET A 105 2.39 -6.31 14.75
CA MET A 105 1.88 -5.93 13.43
C MET A 105 1.11 -7.06 12.73
N GLU A 106 1.05 -8.26 13.33
CA GLU A 106 0.31 -9.40 12.77
C GLU A 106 -1.18 -9.06 12.57
N LEU A 107 -1.80 -8.38 13.53
CA LEU A 107 -3.21 -7.96 13.46
C LEU A 107 -3.48 -6.81 12.48
N GLU A 108 -2.47 -6.02 12.12
CA GLU A 108 -2.63 -4.96 11.13
C GLU A 108 -2.52 -5.49 9.69
N ILE A 109 -1.79 -6.59 9.51
CA ILE A 109 -1.49 -7.19 8.20
C ILE A 109 -2.50 -8.30 7.87
N ILE A 110 -2.95 -9.08 8.85
CA ILE A 110 -3.99 -10.08 8.68
C ILE A 110 -5.35 -9.39 8.90
N ARG A 111 -5.96 -8.91 7.81
CA ARG A 111 -7.33 -8.40 7.79
C ARG A 111 -8.25 -9.33 7.02
#